data_AF-A0AAR5PBG9-F1
#
_entry.id   AF-A0AAR5PBG9-F1
#
_cell.length_a   1.000
_cell.length_b   1.000
_cell.length_c   1.000
_cell.angle_alpha   90.00
_cell.angle_beta   90.00
_cell.angle_gamma   90.00
#
_symmetry.space_group_name_H-M   'P 1'
#
loop_
_entity.id
_entity.type
_entity.pdbx_description
1 polymer ?
#
loop_
_entity_poly.entity_id
_entity_poly.type
_entity_poly.pdbx_seq_one_letter_code
_entity_poly.pdbx_strand_id
1 'polypeptide(L)'
;MLVACQGKSKIKNPDVKRNMKMKLRTIITETDVIQFAEKTEEYFEHLRVEGETDFLKYLQNYYFQNEERIMMWAHCYRINAGINTNMALESLNRVLKYDTLSGNCNIRIEKLLDMLEELVADKMWKIIVDTERPNANNYHHKVIVEAHKKAEQLMGHVQMIGCGKFEVQSGSENEKYYHVVSNEICDELCRLGYCNICKICLHVLSST
;
A
#
# COMPACT_ATOMS: atom_id res chain seq x y z
N MET A 1 -3.97 2.12 11.21
CA MET A 1 -4.80 1.43 12.24
C MET A 1 -4.24 1.50 13.66
N LEU A 2 -3.00 1.08 13.94
CA LEU A 2 -2.46 1.10 15.33
C LEU A 2 -2.26 2.50 15.94
N VAL A 3 -2.02 3.51 15.10
CA VAL A 3 -1.72 4.88 15.56
C VAL A 3 -3.00 5.64 15.98
N ALA A 4 -4.19 5.21 15.55
CA ALA A 4 -5.45 5.93 15.73
C ALA A 4 -6.60 5.04 16.25
N CYS A 5 -6.31 3.98 17.00
CA CYS A 5 -7.36 3.18 17.63
C CYS A 5 -7.99 3.98 18.79
N GLN A 6 -8.95 4.86 18.45
CA GLN A 6 -9.68 5.70 19.41
C GLN A 6 -10.41 4.87 20.48
N GLY A 7 -10.66 3.59 20.21
CA GLY A 7 -11.21 2.64 21.18
C GLY A 7 -10.32 2.33 22.38
N LYS A 8 -9.05 2.75 22.44
CA LYS A 8 -8.16 2.49 23.59
C LYS A 8 -8.73 3.02 24.92
N SER A 9 -9.51 4.10 24.89
CA SER A 9 -10.18 4.64 26.09
C SER A 9 -11.26 3.71 26.64
N LYS A 10 -11.76 2.76 25.84
CA LYS A 10 -12.81 1.80 26.21
C LYS A 10 -12.29 0.56 26.95
N ILE A 11 -10.96 0.40 27.03
CA ILE A 11 -10.32 -0.70 27.77
C ILE A 11 -10.20 -0.31 29.24
N LYS A 12 -10.78 -1.13 30.12
CA LYS A 12 -10.85 -0.91 31.57
C LYS A 12 -9.62 -1.48 32.29
N ASN A 13 -9.19 -2.68 31.93
CA ASN A 13 -8.06 -3.40 32.49
C ASN A 13 -6.72 -2.79 31.98
N PRO A 14 -5.86 -2.26 32.87
CA PRO A 14 -4.60 -1.63 32.50
C PRO A 14 -3.59 -2.60 31.87
N ASP A 15 -3.59 -3.88 32.24
CA ASP A 15 -2.68 -4.87 31.68
C ASP A 15 -3.08 -5.28 30.27
N VAL A 16 -4.38 -5.47 30.03
CA VAL A 16 -4.93 -5.64 28.68
C VAL A 16 -4.60 -4.43 27.82
N LYS A 17 -4.75 -3.21 28.37
CA LYS A 17 -4.45 -1.95 27.66
C LYS A 17 -2.96 -1.80 27.33
N ARG A 18 -2.06 -2.30 28.19
CA ARG A 18 -0.61 -2.30 27.97
C ARG A 18 -0.24 -3.26 26.83
N ASN A 19 -0.82 -4.46 26.81
CA ASN A 19 -0.51 -5.51 25.85
C ASN A 19 -1.30 -5.40 24.53
N MET A 20 -2.38 -4.62 24.49
CA MET A 20 -3.27 -4.43 23.33
C MET A 20 -2.49 -4.12 22.04
N LYS A 21 -1.55 -3.16 22.08
CA LYS A 21 -0.80 -2.76 20.89
C LYS A 21 0.01 -3.90 20.30
N MET A 22 0.62 -4.72 21.15
CA MET A 22 1.43 -5.85 20.73
C MET A 22 0.54 -6.94 20.10
N LYS A 23 -0.52 -7.36 20.79
CA LYS A 23 -1.46 -8.37 20.28
C LYS A 23 -2.10 -7.96 18.94
N LEU A 24 -2.58 -6.71 18.85
CA LEU A 24 -3.13 -6.18 17.60
C LEU A 24 -2.06 -6.13 16.51
N ARG A 25 -0.82 -5.74 16.81
CA ARG A 25 0.24 -5.71 15.80
C ARG A 25 0.48 -7.10 15.21
N THR A 26 0.54 -8.13 16.04
CA THR A 26 0.69 -9.52 15.59
C THR A 26 -0.41 -9.93 14.62
N ILE A 27 -1.68 -9.61 14.92
CA ILE A 27 -2.81 -9.90 14.03
C ILE A 27 -2.68 -9.12 12.71
N ILE A 28 -2.37 -7.82 12.78
CA ILE A 28 -2.36 -6.94 11.61
C ILE A 28 -1.26 -7.31 10.61
N THR A 29 -0.11 -7.77 11.10
CA THR A 29 1.04 -8.13 10.28
C THR A 29 1.04 -9.60 9.85
N GLU A 30 0.04 -10.37 10.24
CA GLU A 30 -0.07 -11.78 9.82
C GLU A 30 -0.23 -11.87 8.30
N THR A 31 0.52 -12.79 7.69
CA THR A 31 0.57 -13.02 6.25
C THR A 31 -0.32 -14.18 5.82
N ASP A 32 -0.59 -15.12 6.72
CA ASP A 32 -1.45 -16.28 6.44
C ASP A 32 -2.90 -16.02 6.86
N VAL A 33 -3.86 -16.33 5.98
CA VAL A 33 -5.28 -16.05 6.21
C VAL A 33 -5.85 -16.91 7.34
N ILE A 34 -5.43 -18.16 7.46
CA ILE A 34 -5.93 -19.09 8.47
C ILE A 34 -5.42 -18.66 9.85
N GLN A 35 -4.11 -18.42 9.98
CA GLN A 35 -3.51 -17.93 11.23
C GLN A 35 -4.06 -16.55 11.62
N PHE A 36 -4.39 -15.70 10.66
CA PHE A 36 -5.02 -14.40 10.94
C PHE A 36 -6.37 -14.59 11.63
N ALA A 37 -7.20 -15.51 11.12
CA ALA A 37 -8.51 -15.81 11.69
C ALA A 37 -8.37 -16.41 13.10
N GLU A 38 -7.48 -17.38 13.28
CA GLU A 38 -7.21 -18.02 14.59
C GLU A 38 -6.76 -16.99 15.65
N LYS A 39 -5.75 -16.16 15.32
CA LYS A 39 -5.23 -15.12 16.23
C LYS A 39 -6.27 -14.05 16.55
N THR A 40 -7.17 -13.76 15.61
CA THR A 40 -8.27 -12.82 15.82
C THR A 40 -9.28 -13.38 16.81
N GLU A 41 -9.71 -14.63 16.63
CA GLU A 41 -10.67 -15.27 17.52
C GLU A 41 -10.09 -15.47 18.93
N GLU A 42 -8.82 -15.90 19.04
CA GLU A 42 -8.11 -16.00 20.33
C GLU A 42 -8.11 -14.65 21.06
N TYR A 43 -7.85 -13.56 20.33
CA TYR A 43 -7.83 -12.23 20.92
C TYR A 43 -9.24 -11.75 21.33
N PHE A 44 -10.26 -12.07 20.56
CA PHE A 44 -11.65 -11.73 20.89
C PHE A 44 -12.13 -12.49 22.12
N GLU A 45 -11.81 -13.78 22.23
CA GLU A 45 -12.13 -14.57 23.41
C GLU A 45 -11.40 -14.04 24.64
N HIS A 46 -10.11 -13.71 24.52
CA HIS A 46 -9.37 -13.05 25.60
C HIS A 46 -10.02 -11.74 26.05
N LEU A 47 -10.49 -10.89 25.12
CA LEU A 47 -11.21 -9.66 25.49
C LEU A 47 -12.57 -9.95 26.15
N ARG A 48 -13.25 -11.03 25.77
CA ARG A 48 -14.51 -11.47 26.37
C ARG A 48 -14.32 -11.94 27.80
N VAL A 49 -13.31 -12.78 28.04
CA VAL A 49 -12.92 -13.30 29.38
C VAL A 49 -12.52 -12.16 30.31
N GLU A 50 -11.76 -11.18 29.81
CA GLU A 50 -11.33 -10.01 30.57
C GLU A 50 -12.44 -8.95 30.78
N GLY A 51 -13.66 -9.19 30.27
CA GLY A 51 -14.79 -8.29 30.43
C GLY A 51 -14.71 -7.00 29.60
N GLU A 52 -13.82 -6.93 28.60
CA GLU A 52 -13.57 -5.78 27.73
C GLU A 52 -14.57 -5.66 26.58
N THR A 53 -15.85 -5.84 26.91
CA THR A 53 -16.95 -5.93 25.94
C THR A 53 -17.14 -4.65 25.11
N ASP A 54 -16.90 -3.48 25.68
CA ASP A 54 -17.03 -2.19 24.98
C ASP A 54 -15.94 -2.02 23.91
N PHE A 55 -14.73 -2.50 24.20
CA PHE A 55 -13.62 -2.49 23.24
C PHE A 55 -13.79 -3.58 22.18
N LEU A 56 -14.24 -4.77 22.56
CA LEU A 56 -14.56 -5.85 21.63
C LEU A 56 -15.62 -5.41 20.61
N LYS A 57 -16.74 -4.84 21.07
CA LYS A 57 -17.79 -4.29 20.20
C LYS A 57 -17.26 -3.20 19.27
N TYR A 58 -16.36 -2.35 19.76
CA TYR A 58 -15.71 -1.35 18.92
C TYR A 58 -14.87 -1.98 17.80
N LEU A 59 -14.10 -3.03 18.10
CA LEU A 59 -13.31 -3.71 17.07
C LEU A 59 -14.23 -4.35 16.02
N GLN A 60 -15.25 -5.09 16.47
CA GLN A 60 -16.22 -5.75 15.61
C GLN A 60 -16.97 -4.76 14.71
N ASN A 61 -17.42 -3.63 15.24
CA ASN A 61 -18.23 -2.68 14.47
C ASN A 61 -17.45 -1.82 13.46
N TYR A 62 -16.14 -1.60 13.65
CA TYR A 62 -15.38 -0.63 12.83
C TYR A 62 -14.25 -1.26 11.99
N TYR A 63 -13.74 -2.41 12.42
CA TYR A 63 -12.58 -3.05 11.80
C TYR A 63 -12.89 -4.47 11.29
N PHE A 64 -13.76 -5.21 12.00
CA PHE A 64 -14.10 -6.60 11.69
C PHE A 64 -15.59 -6.77 11.34
N GLN A 65 -16.23 -5.73 10.79
CA GLN A 65 -17.67 -5.73 10.52
C GLN A 65 -18.08 -6.73 9.43
N ASN A 66 -17.19 -6.92 8.44
CA ASN A 66 -17.37 -7.81 7.31
C ASN A 66 -16.00 -8.11 6.66
N GLU A 67 -15.99 -9.10 5.77
CA GLU A 67 -14.78 -9.54 5.08
C GLU A 67 -14.17 -8.44 4.21
N GLU A 68 -14.98 -7.70 3.45
CA GLU A 68 -14.53 -6.58 2.62
C GLU A 68 -13.70 -5.56 3.41
N ARG A 69 -14.17 -5.17 4.60
CA ARG A 69 -13.46 -4.25 5.48
C ARG A 69 -12.14 -4.82 5.95
N ILE A 70 -12.09 -6.11 6.28
CA ILE A 70 -10.87 -6.80 6.71
C ILE A 70 -9.84 -6.79 5.59
N MET A 71 -10.26 -7.11 4.35
CA MET A 71 -9.41 -7.12 3.17
C MET A 71 -8.75 -5.74 2.90
N MET A 72 -9.40 -4.63 3.28
CA MET A 72 -8.83 -3.29 3.09
C MET A 72 -7.58 -3.01 3.93
N TRP A 73 -7.40 -3.67 5.09
CA TRP A 73 -6.34 -3.31 6.04
C TRP A 73 -5.44 -4.47 6.45
N ALA A 74 -5.94 -5.71 6.50
CA ALA A 74 -5.20 -6.87 6.98
C ALA A 74 -4.10 -7.27 5.99
N HIS A 75 -2.92 -7.64 6.50
CA HIS A 75 -1.76 -7.85 5.64
C HIS A 75 -1.87 -9.12 4.78
N CYS A 76 -2.44 -10.20 5.32
CA CYS A 76 -2.73 -11.45 4.61
C CYS A 76 -3.60 -11.30 3.35
N TYR A 77 -4.40 -10.24 3.25
CA TYR A 77 -5.19 -9.93 2.05
C TYR A 77 -4.54 -8.87 1.14
N ARG A 78 -3.38 -8.33 1.55
CA ARG A 78 -2.66 -7.24 0.88
C ARG A 78 -1.24 -7.64 0.46
N ILE A 79 -0.98 -8.94 0.32
CA ILE A 79 0.36 -9.52 0.06
C ILE A 79 1.04 -8.89 -1.16
N ASN A 80 0.28 -8.53 -2.20
CA ASN A 80 0.80 -7.92 -3.42
C ASN A 80 0.79 -6.38 -3.44
N ALA A 81 0.34 -5.73 -2.36
CA ALA A 81 0.20 -4.27 -2.37
C ALA A 81 1.55 -3.53 -2.39
N GLY A 82 2.66 -4.20 -1.99
CA GLY A 82 4.03 -3.68 -2.04
C GLY A 82 4.32 -2.37 -1.29
N ILE A 83 3.30 -1.74 -0.71
CA ILE A 83 3.32 -0.35 -0.24
C ILE A 83 2.59 -0.28 1.10
N ASN A 84 3.34 0.07 2.15
CA ASN A 84 2.75 0.52 3.42
C ASN A 84 2.25 1.96 3.23
N THR A 85 1.01 2.09 2.75
CA THR A 85 0.35 3.39 2.50
C THR A 85 0.31 4.29 3.74
N ASN A 86 0.39 3.73 4.95
CA ASN A 86 0.47 4.54 6.17
C ASN A 86 1.70 5.45 6.16
N MET A 87 2.85 4.99 5.64
CA MET A 87 4.07 5.81 5.61
C MET A 87 3.92 7.01 4.66
N ALA A 88 3.31 6.79 3.49
CA ALA A 88 3.05 7.86 2.53
C ALA A 88 2.02 8.86 3.08
N LEU A 89 0.94 8.37 3.69
CA LEU A 89 -0.09 9.19 4.31
C LEU A 89 0.43 9.97 5.52
N GLU A 90 1.24 9.35 6.38
CA GLU A 90 1.87 10.01 7.52
C GLU A 90 2.87 11.09 7.06
N SER A 91 3.65 10.81 6.01
CA SER A 91 4.55 11.79 5.42
C SER A 91 3.78 12.98 4.83
N LEU A 92 2.69 12.72 4.09
CA LEU A 92 1.82 13.78 3.56
C LEU A 92 1.17 14.60 4.68
N ASN A 93 0.64 13.93 5.71
CA ASN A 93 0.05 14.59 6.87
C ASN A 93 1.05 15.47 7.62
N ARG A 94 2.32 15.05 7.72
CA ARG A 94 3.38 15.87 8.30
C ARG A 94 3.61 17.11 7.45
N VAL A 95 3.75 16.96 6.13
CA VAL A 95 3.94 18.08 5.19
C VAL A 95 2.77 19.07 5.32
N LEU A 96 1.53 18.57 5.24
CA LEU A 96 0.35 19.42 5.37
C LEU A 96 0.33 20.18 6.69
N LYS A 97 0.54 19.50 7.82
CA LYS A 97 0.43 20.12 9.15
C LYS A 97 1.56 21.11 9.42
N TYR A 98 2.80 20.75 9.11
CA TYR A 98 3.95 21.52 9.57
C TYR A 98 4.57 22.38 8.48
N ASP A 99 4.64 21.88 7.24
CA ASP A 99 5.30 22.58 6.15
C ASP A 99 4.32 23.52 5.43
N THR A 100 3.07 23.07 5.19
CA THR A 100 2.05 23.87 4.52
C THR A 100 1.30 24.76 5.51
N LEU A 101 0.70 24.19 6.55
CA LEU A 101 -0.16 24.91 7.51
C LEU A 101 0.61 25.60 8.64
N SER A 102 1.90 25.33 8.81
CA SER A 102 2.72 25.84 9.93
C SER A 102 2.09 25.61 11.32
N GLY A 103 1.36 24.50 11.48
CA GLY A 103 0.65 24.16 12.72
C GLY A 103 -0.70 24.85 12.91
N ASN A 104 -1.15 25.69 11.98
CA ASN A 104 -2.45 26.37 12.09
C ASN A 104 -3.62 25.43 11.77
N CYS A 105 -4.52 25.26 12.73
CA CYS A 105 -5.68 24.37 12.61
C CYS A 105 -6.95 25.09 12.10
N ASN A 106 -7.01 26.41 12.22
CA ASN A 106 -8.20 27.22 11.91
C ASN A 106 -7.94 28.12 10.70
N ILE A 107 -7.92 27.52 9.50
CA ILE A 107 -7.89 28.26 8.24
C ILE A 107 -9.22 28.12 7.53
N ARG A 108 -9.57 29.15 6.74
CA ARG A 108 -10.76 29.13 5.89
C ARG A 108 -10.58 28.09 4.78
N ILE A 109 -11.68 27.53 4.31
CA ILE A 109 -11.67 26.44 3.32
C ILE A 109 -11.03 26.90 2.01
N GLU A 110 -11.31 28.12 1.56
CA GLU A 110 -10.76 28.68 0.32
C GLU A 110 -9.24 28.75 0.40
N LYS A 111 -8.71 29.27 1.50
CA LYS A 111 -7.27 29.33 1.75
C LYS A 111 -6.65 27.93 1.83
N LEU A 112 -7.36 26.95 2.39
CA LEU A 112 -6.89 25.56 2.42
C LEU A 112 -6.80 25.00 1.00
N LEU A 113 -7.79 25.27 0.14
CA LEU A 113 -7.79 24.82 -1.24
C LEU A 113 -6.61 25.43 -2.02
N ASP A 114 -6.39 26.74 -1.92
CA ASP A 114 -5.26 27.42 -2.56
C ASP A 114 -3.92 26.78 -2.15
N MET A 115 -3.75 26.52 -0.85
CA MET A 115 -2.53 25.89 -0.31
C MET A 115 -2.36 24.44 -0.77
N LEU A 116 -3.47 23.71 -0.98
CA LEU A 116 -3.43 22.35 -1.53
C LEU A 116 -3.07 22.36 -3.02
N GLU A 117 -3.59 23.31 -3.79
CA GLU A 117 -3.22 23.48 -5.20
C GLU A 117 -1.73 23.79 -5.36
N GLU A 118 -1.19 24.71 -4.57
CA GLU A 118 0.25 25.01 -4.53
C GLU A 118 1.07 23.77 -4.17
N LEU A 119 0.65 23.02 -3.15
CA LEU A 119 1.34 21.79 -2.75
C LEU A 119 1.33 20.75 -3.88
N VAL A 120 0.22 20.58 -4.59
CA VAL A 120 0.14 19.66 -5.74
C VAL A 120 1.08 20.12 -6.84
N ALA A 121 1.08 21.41 -7.19
CA ALA A 121 1.98 21.98 -8.19
C ALA A 121 3.46 21.74 -7.83
N ASP A 122 3.85 21.96 -6.57
CA ASP A 122 5.20 21.70 -6.07
C ASP A 122 5.59 20.23 -6.20
N LYS A 123 4.68 19.30 -5.86
CA LYS A 123 4.93 17.86 -6.00
C LYS A 123 5.06 17.46 -7.46
N MET A 124 4.19 17.97 -8.34
CA MET A 124 4.26 17.70 -9.78
C MET A 124 5.56 18.24 -10.38
N TRP A 125 5.95 19.46 -10.03
CA TRP A 125 7.22 20.04 -10.48
C TRP A 125 8.41 19.21 -10.02
N LYS A 126 8.41 18.77 -8.74
CA LYS A 126 9.46 17.89 -8.22
C LYS A 126 9.53 16.57 -8.99
N ILE A 127 8.39 15.98 -9.35
CA ILE A 127 8.36 14.76 -10.19
C ILE A 127 9.01 15.03 -11.54
N ILE A 128 8.68 16.15 -12.20
CA ILE A 128 9.28 16.52 -13.49
C ILE A 128 10.81 16.66 -13.34
N VAL A 129 11.26 17.46 -12.38
CA VAL A 129 12.70 17.68 -12.13
C VAL A 129 13.42 16.37 -11.81
N ASP A 130 12.86 15.54 -10.93
CA ASP A 130 13.44 14.25 -10.57
C ASP A 130 13.42 13.25 -11.73
N THR A 131 12.61 13.47 -12.77
CA THR A 131 12.56 12.61 -13.97
C THR A 131 13.51 13.09 -15.06
N GLU A 132 13.63 14.40 -15.24
CA GLU A 132 14.52 15.02 -16.24
C GLU A 132 16.00 14.97 -15.85
N ARG A 133 16.30 14.77 -14.56
CA ARG A 133 17.69 14.67 -14.08
C ARG A 133 18.39 13.45 -14.69
N PRO A 134 19.47 13.63 -15.47
CA PRO A 134 20.29 12.50 -15.92
C PRO A 134 20.90 11.85 -14.68
N ASN A 135 20.68 10.54 -14.50
CA ASN A 135 21.04 9.76 -13.31
C ASN A 135 20.17 10.01 -12.06
N ALA A 136 18.90 10.33 -12.24
CA ALA A 136 17.96 10.30 -11.13
C ALA A 136 17.91 8.91 -10.48
N ASN A 137 18.64 8.73 -9.38
CA ASN A 137 18.62 7.52 -8.56
C ASN A 137 17.36 7.48 -7.67
N ASN A 138 16.23 7.94 -8.22
CA ASN A 138 14.95 7.97 -7.54
C ASN A 138 14.40 6.54 -7.44
N TYR A 139 13.43 6.35 -6.54
CA TYR A 139 12.85 5.03 -6.28
C TYR A 139 12.29 4.37 -7.56
N HIS A 140 11.58 5.14 -8.39
CA HIS A 140 10.98 4.64 -9.63
C HIS A 140 12.04 4.12 -10.60
N HIS A 141 13.14 4.84 -10.78
CA HIS A 141 14.26 4.42 -11.61
C HIS A 141 14.85 3.09 -11.12
N LYS A 142 15.06 2.93 -9.81
CA LYS A 142 15.54 1.66 -9.23
C LYS A 142 14.58 0.51 -9.50
N VAL A 143 13.29 0.71 -9.26
CA VAL A 143 12.25 -0.30 -9.51
C VAL A 143 12.25 -0.73 -10.97
N ILE A 144 12.32 0.23 -11.91
CA ILE A 144 12.35 -0.07 -13.35
C ILE A 144 13.62 -0.84 -13.73
N VAL A 145 14.79 -0.42 -13.24
CA VAL A 145 16.07 -1.10 -13.53
C VAL A 145 16.09 -2.51 -12.93
N GLU A 146 15.58 -2.71 -11.73
CA GLU A 146 15.46 -4.03 -11.12
C GLU A 146 14.47 -4.93 -11.87
N ALA A 147 13.32 -4.39 -12.28
CA ALA A 147 12.34 -5.10 -13.09
C ALA A 147 12.93 -5.51 -14.44
N HIS A 148 13.66 -4.61 -15.11
CA HIS A 148 14.39 -4.89 -16.36
C HIS A 148 15.36 -6.06 -16.19
N LYS A 149 16.23 -6.01 -15.18
CA LYS A 149 17.21 -7.08 -14.92
C LYS A 149 16.56 -8.42 -14.62
N LYS A 150 15.46 -8.42 -13.86
CA LYS A 150 14.68 -9.63 -13.60
C LYS A 150 14.06 -10.18 -14.89
N ALA A 151 13.53 -9.31 -15.75
CA ALA A 151 12.97 -9.73 -17.04
C ALA A 151 14.04 -10.35 -17.96
N GLU A 152 15.25 -9.80 -18.00
CA GLU A 152 16.37 -10.38 -18.76
C GLU A 152 16.69 -11.82 -18.32
N GLN A 153 16.61 -12.10 -17.01
CA GLN A 153 16.83 -13.44 -16.46
C GLN A 153 15.67 -14.42 -16.78
N LEU A 154 14.49 -13.90 -17.09
CA LEU A 154 13.26 -14.67 -17.35
C LEU A 154 12.93 -14.76 -18.84
N MET A 155 13.83 -14.36 -19.74
CA MET A 155 13.56 -14.34 -21.19
C MET A 155 13.15 -15.71 -21.75
N GLY A 156 13.64 -16.82 -21.18
CA GLY A 156 13.28 -18.19 -21.57
C GLY A 156 11.93 -18.69 -21.04
N HIS A 157 11.27 -17.91 -20.18
CA HIS A 157 10.00 -18.25 -19.53
C HIS A 157 8.79 -17.57 -20.18
N VAL A 158 8.97 -16.95 -21.34
CA VAL A 158 7.93 -16.18 -22.05
C VAL A 158 7.58 -16.88 -23.36
N GLN A 159 6.29 -17.17 -23.54
CA GLN A 159 5.74 -17.72 -24.77
C GLN A 159 4.70 -16.78 -25.37
N MET A 160 4.75 -16.53 -26.67
CA MET A 160 3.71 -15.77 -27.36
C MET A 160 2.54 -16.69 -27.70
N ILE A 161 1.35 -16.39 -27.17
CA ILE A 161 0.11 -17.16 -27.42
C ILE A 161 -0.75 -16.50 -28.52
N GLY A 162 -0.52 -15.21 -28.79
CA GLY A 162 -1.23 -14.48 -29.83
C GLY A 162 -0.68 -13.06 -30.03
N CYS A 163 -1.25 -12.32 -30.98
CA CYS A 163 -0.85 -10.93 -31.23
C CYS A 163 -1.01 -10.09 -29.96
N GLY A 164 0.11 -9.60 -29.42
CA GLY A 164 0.14 -8.82 -28.18
C GLY A 164 -0.22 -9.60 -26.91
N LYS A 165 -0.24 -10.94 -26.95
CA LYS A 165 -0.59 -11.79 -25.80
C LYS A 165 0.53 -12.78 -25.49
N PHE A 166 0.94 -12.81 -24.23
CA PHE A 166 2.08 -13.58 -23.75
C PHE A 166 1.67 -14.45 -22.57
N GLU A 167 2.16 -15.68 -22.53
CA GLU A 167 2.23 -16.51 -21.35
C GLU A 167 3.59 -16.30 -20.70
N VAL A 168 3.60 -16.04 -19.40
CA VAL A 168 4.85 -15.86 -18.65
C VAL A 168 4.85 -16.81 -17.47
N GLN A 169 5.79 -17.74 -17.44
CA GLN A 169 6.00 -18.61 -16.29
C GLN A 169 6.59 -17.81 -15.12
N SER A 170 6.06 -18.04 -13.92
CA SER A 170 6.54 -17.43 -12.69
C SER A 170 7.98 -17.83 -12.40
N GLY A 171 8.83 -16.85 -12.06
CA GLY A 171 10.20 -17.11 -11.62
C GLY A 171 10.33 -17.67 -10.20
N SER A 172 9.26 -17.64 -9.39
CA SER A 172 9.28 -18.06 -7.98
C SER A 172 8.50 -19.33 -7.68
N GLU A 173 7.56 -19.70 -8.55
CA GLU A 173 6.68 -20.87 -8.38
C GLU A 173 6.70 -21.69 -9.67
N ASN A 174 7.19 -22.94 -9.59
CA ASN A 174 7.04 -23.86 -10.71
C ASN A 174 5.54 -24.13 -10.94
N GLU A 175 5.13 -24.18 -12.21
CA GLU A 175 3.75 -24.44 -12.67
C GLU A 175 2.75 -23.27 -12.56
N LYS A 176 3.19 -22.07 -12.16
CA LYS A 176 2.33 -20.87 -12.22
C LYS A 176 2.63 -20.03 -13.46
N TYR A 177 1.58 -19.66 -14.18
CA TYR A 177 1.65 -18.88 -15.41
C TYR A 177 0.78 -17.62 -15.30
N TYR A 178 1.26 -16.53 -15.91
CA TYR A 178 0.55 -15.26 -16.00
C TYR A 178 0.22 -14.97 -17.46
N HIS A 179 -0.99 -14.48 -17.71
CA HIS A 179 -1.38 -14.03 -19.04
C HIS A 179 -1.18 -12.53 -19.14
N VAL A 180 -0.19 -12.11 -19.92
CA VAL A 180 0.17 -10.71 -20.13
C VAL A 180 -0.34 -10.23 -21.48
N VAL A 181 -1.02 -9.10 -21.48
CA VAL A 181 -1.50 -8.42 -22.68
C VAL A 181 -0.76 -7.10 -22.84
N SER A 182 -0.26 -6.85 -24.05
CA SER A 182 0.28 -5.56 -24.45
C SER A 182 -0.87 -4.67 -24.91
N ASN A 183 -1.16 -3.63 -24.13
CA ASN A 183 -2.11 -2.58 -24.44
C ASN A 183 -1.40 -1.45 -25.19
N GLU A 184 -2.01 -0.92 -26.24
CA GLU A 184 -1.41 0.17 -27.02
C GLU A 184 -1.44 1.52 -26.29
N ILE A 185 -2.19 1.61 -25.19
CA ILE A 185 -2.48 2.88 -24.52
C ILE A 185 -1.65 2.99 -23.24
N CYS A 186 -0.66 3.86 -23.28
CA CYS A 186 -0.05 4.46 -22.11
C CYS A 186 -0.10 5.98 -22.32
N ASP A 187 -0.58 6.73 -21.33
CA ASP A 187 -0.60 8.19 -21.42
C ASP A 187 0.81 8.71 -21.78
N GLU A 188 0.90 9.66 -22.71
CA GLU A 188 2.17 10.26 -23.14
C GLU A 188 2.95 10.92 -21.97
N LEU A 189 2.24 11.20 -20.87
CA LEU A 189 2.78 11.75 -19.63
C LEU A 189 3.33 10.68 -18.68
N CYS A 190 3.27 9.39 -19.04
CA CYS A 190 3.67 8.30 -18.18
C CYS A 190 5.20 8.12 -18.16
N ARG A 191 5.88 8.97 -17.40
CA ARG A 191 7.34 8.95 -17.25
C ARG A 191 7.85 8.15 -16.06
N LEU A 192 6.95 7.79 -15.13
CA LEU A 192 7.28 7.09 -13.89
C LEU A 192 7.52 5.58 -14.06
N GLY A 193 7.08 4.99 -15.17
CA GLY A 193 7.20 3.57 -15.49
C GLY A 193 8.04 3.26 -16.73
N TYR A 194 8.73 4.26 -17.28
CA TYR A 194 9.43 4.15 -18.56
C TYR A 194 10.84 3.55 -18.40
N CYS A 195 11.10 2.45 -19.09
CA CYS A 195 12.43 1.85 -19.14
C CYS A 195 13.29 2.51 -20.23
N ASN A 196 14.39 3.15 -19.82
CA ASN A 196 15.33 3.77 -20.75
C ASN A 196 16.10 2.76 -21.62
N ILE A 197 16.14 1.48 -21.24
CA ILE A 197 16.81 0.41 -22.01
C ILE A 197 15.83 -0.17 -23.03
N CYS A 198 14.68 -0.67 -22.58
CA CYS A 198 13.66 -1.27 -23.45
C CYS A 198 12.86 -0.24 -24.28
N LYS A 199 12.95 1.05 -23.94
CA LYS A 199 12.16 2.14 -24.55
C LYS A 199 10.64 1.93 -24.47
N ILE A 200 10.17 1.19 -23.47
CA ILE A 200 8.75 0.88 -23.22
C ILE A 200 8.36 1.28 -21.80
N CYS A 201 7.10 1.67 -21.62
CA CYS A 201 6.53 1.89 -20.30
C CYS A 201 5.91 0.59 -19.76
N LEU A 202 6.12 0.29 -18.47
CA LEU A 202 5.55 -0.90 -17.83
C LEU A 202 4.01 -0.93 -17.87
N HIS A 203 3.35 0.23 -17.88
CA HIS A 203 1.88 0.30 -17.95
C HIS A 203 1.30 -0.10 -19.32
N VAL A 204 2.14 -0.24 -20.35
CA VAL A 204 1.74 -0.83 -21.64
C VAL A 204 1.39 -2.32 -21.45
N LEU A 205 1.83 -2.96 -20.38
CA LEU A 205 1.59 -4.37 -20.10
C LEU A 205 0.59 -4.54 -18.95
N SER A 206 -0.42 -5.39 -19.13
CA SER A 206 -1.35 -5.80 -18.07
C SER A 206 -1.36 -7.31 -17.93
N SER A 207 -1.24 -7.81 -16.70
CA SER A 207 -1.33 -9.24 -16.38
C SER A 207 -2.65 -9.57 -15.71
N THR A 208 -3.25 -10.70 -16.10
CA THR A 208 -4.32 -11.42 -15.37
C THR A 208 -3.80 -12.73 -14.83
#